data_AF-A0AAW5SEZ0-F1
#
_entry.id   AF-A0AAW5SEZ0-F1
#
_cell.length_a   1.000
_cell.length_b   1.000
_cell.length_c   1.000
_cell.angle_alpha   90.00
_cell.angle_beta   90.00
_cell.angle_gamma   90.00
#
_symmetry.space_group_name_H-M   'P 1'
#
loop_
_entity.id
_entity.type
_entity.pdbx_description
1 polymer ?
#
loop_
_entity_poly.entity_id
_entity_poly.type
_entity_poly.pdbx_seq_one_letter_code
_entity_poly.pdbx_strand_id
1 'polypeptide(L)'
;MASIIAAVQFAPPAQAQNEVAINGVFTAFSDGRWATTNDSRHDEASVTQTWTITSTCTTYQDCTGRVDSDQGWSAEAVYMSGRWKVTRTVPDWEPCIDGTAYPGKQAWVFWLGYPPDPNKYVGWDKTEGPSGACGFNKVLDIEMPFTLTRVG
;
A
#
# COMPACT_ATOMS: atom_id res chain seq x y z
N MET A 1 10.24 44.84 -49.71
CA MET A 1 9.77 43.47 -49.46
C MET A 1 10.16 43.12 -48.04
N ALA A 2 9.18 42.96 -47.13
CA ALA A 2 9.43 42.68 -45.72
C ALA A 2 9.18 41.18 -45.48
N SER A 3 10.23 40.44 -45.15
CA SER A 3 10.14 39.01 -44.81
C SER A 3 9.76 38.86 -43.33
N ILE A 4 8.63 38.21 -43.08
CA ILE A 4 8.18 37.81 -41.74
C ILE A 4 8.84 36.46 -41.44
N ILE A 5 9.76 36.44 -40.47
CA ILE A 5 10.37 35.21 -39.96
C ILE A 5 9.41 34.62 -38.91
N ALA A 6 8.73 33.54 -39.26
CA ALA A 6 7.91 32.78 -38.31
C ALA A 6 8.82 31.91 -37.44
N ALA A 7 8.94 32.24 -36.15
CA ALA A 7 9.63 31.41 -35.18
C ALA A 7 8.76 30.19 -34.84
N VAL A 8 9.20 29.00 -35.25
CA VAL A 8 8.58 27.74 -34.83
C VAL A 8 8.98 27.50 -33.37
N GLN A 9 8.04 27.71 -32.45
CA GLN A 9 8.22 27.33 -31.05
C GLN A 9 8.25 25.80 -30.97
N PHE A 10 9.43 25.22 -30.75
CA PHE A 10 9.53 23.83 -30.32
C PHE A 10 8.92 23.74 -28.92
N ALA A 11 7.77 23.07 -28.80
CA ALA A 11 7.21 22.74 -27.50
C ALA A 11 8.24 21.90 -26.73
N PRO A 12 8.51 22.19 -25.45
CA PRO A 12 9.34 21.31 -24.65
C PRO A 12 8.71 19.91 -24.66
N PRO A 13 9.52 18.83 -24.77
CA PRO A 13 8.99 17.48 -24.62
C PRO A 13 8.27 17.41 -23.26
N ALA A 14 7.00 17.05 -23.27
CA ALA A 14 6.26 16.79 -22.06
C ALA A 14 6.92 15.56 -21.38
N GLN A 15 7.77 15.81 -20.38
CA GLN A 15 8.24 14.75 -19.51
C GLN A 15 7.05 14.33 -18.64
N ALA A 16 6.38 13.24 -19.02
CA ALA A 16 5.51 12.50 -18.12
C ALA A 16 6.39 11.84 -17.03
N GLN A 17 6.96 12.64 -16.13
CA GLN A 17 7.66 12.13 -14.97
C GLN A 17 6.60 11.59 -14.00
N ASN A 18 6.45 10.26 -13.96
CA ASN A 18 6.35 9.45 -12.74
C ASN A 18 5.49 9.98 -11.58
N GLU A 19 4.41 10.72 -11.81
CA GLU A 19 3.61 11.33 -10.72
C GLU A 19 2.96 10.26 -9.82
N VAL A 20 2.83 9.04 -10.34
CA VAL A 20 2.31 7.86 -9.64
C VAL A 20 3.40 7.09 -8.88
N ALA A 21 4.67 7.14 -9.35
CA ALA A 21 5.75 6.37 -8.76
C ALA A 21 6.07 6.90 -7.36
N ILE A 22 6.03 6.01 -6.38
CA ILE A 22 6.36 6.30 -4.99
C ILE A 22 7.77 5.80 -4.67
N ASN A 23 8.71 6.72 -4.53
CA ASN A 23 10.09 6.43 -4.17
C ASN A 23 10.46 7.20 -2.92
N GLY A 24 11.10 6.56 -1.95
CA GLY A 24 11.62 7.19 -0.74
C GLY A 24 11.34 6.41 0.54
N VAL A 25 11.53 7.08 1.67
CA VAL A 25 11.31 6.52 3.00
C VAL A 25 9.99 7.06 3.56
N PHE A 26 9.20 6.18 4.18
CA PHE A 26 7.86 6.49 4.66
C PHE A 26 7.63 5.87 6.04
N THR A 27 6.87 6.56 6.88
CA THR A 27 6.23 5.98 8.07
C THR A 27 4.92 5.35 7.64
N ALA A 28 4.82 4.03 7.82
CA ALA A 28 3.63 3.24 7.61
C ALA A 28 2.95 2.98 8.96
N PHE A 29 1.71 3.42 9.11
CA PHE A 29 0.95 3.32 10.35
C PHE A 29 -0.40 2.63 10.12
N SER A 30 -0.62 1.53 10.83
CA SER A 30 -1.90 0.80 10.89
C SER A 30 -2.54 1.04 12.25
N ASP A 31 -3.75 1.61 12.26
CA ASP A 31 -4.44 2.01 13.48
C ASP A 31 -5.35 0.90 14.02
N GLY A 32 -4.83 0.14 14.98
CA GLY A 32 -5.57 -0.94 15.62
C GLY A 32 -6.76 -0.48 16.47
N ARG A 33 -6.81 0.78 16.92
CA ARG A 33 -7.92 1.32 17.74
C ARG A 33 -9.24 1.46 16.98
N TRP A 34 -9.15 1.45 15.65
CA TRP A 34 -10.30 1.53 14.75
C TRP A 34 -10.40 0.29 13.87
N ALA A 35 -9.79 -0.82 14.31
CA ALA A 35 -9.84 -2.06 13.59
C ALA A 35 -11.24 -2.68 13.62
N THR A 36 -11.51 -3.51 12.62
CA THR A 36 -12.65 -4.40 12.58
C THR A 36 -12.16 -5.83 12.47
N THR A 37 -12.85 -6.73 13.17
CA THR A 37 -12.74 -8.17 12.97
C THR A 37 -14.06 -8.67 12.39
N ASN A 38 -14.06 -9.22 11.18
CA ASN A 38 -15.26 -9.67 10.47
C ASN A 38 -16.37 -8.59 10.45
N ASP A 39 -15.99 -7.37 10.03
CA ASP A 39 -16.85 -6.17 9.94
C ASP A 39 -17.40 -5.63 11.28
N SER A 40 -17.06 -6.25 12.41
CA SER A 40 -17.39 -5.75 13.75
C SER A 40 -16.20 -5.03 14.34
N ARG A 41 -16.42 -3.86 14.97
CA ARG A 41 -15.34 -3.14 15.65
C ARG A 41 -14.72 -4.01 16.75
N HIS A 42 -13.40 -4.13 16.71
CA HIS A 42 -12.60 -4.81 17.72
C HIS A 42 -11.25 -4.11 17.76
N ASP A 43 -10.78 -3.71 18.94
CA ASP A 43 -9.50 -3.00 19.03
C ASP A 43 -8.34 -4.00 18.89
N GLU A 44 -7.42 -3.70 17.99
CA GLU A 44 -6.17 -4.43 17.77
C GLU A 44 -4.96 -3.58 18.22
N ALA A 45 -3.78 -4.19 18.26
CA ALA A 45 -2.54 -3.45 18.47
C ALA A 45 -2.21 -2.60 17.24
N SER A 46 -2.05 -1.28 17.41
CA SER A 46 -1.55 -0.41 16.33
C SER A 46 -0.11 -0.76 15.97
N VAL A 47 0.21 -0.71 14.68
CA VAL A 47 1.53 -1.06 14.15
C VAL A 47 2.13 0.14 13.44
N THR A 48 3.38 0.48 13.80
CA THR A 48 4.17 1.52 13.10
C THR A 48 5.42 0.87 12.50
N GLN A 49 5.73 1.24 11.27
CA GLN A 49 6.88 0.73 10.53
C GLN A 49 7.54 1.84 9.71
N THR A 50 8.80 1.65 9.40
CA THR A 50 9.53 2.47 8.42
C THR A 50 9.68 1.67 7.14
N TRP A 51 9.13 2.19 6.04
CA TRP A 51 9.17 1.58 4.72
C TRP A 51 10.14 2.34 3.82
N THR A 52 11.07 1.63 3.21
CA THR A 52 11.81 2.11 2.04
C THR A 52 11.11 1.57 0.80
N ILE A 53 10.61 2.47 -0.03
CA ILE A 53 9.86 2.11 -1.24
C ILE A 53 10.67 2.51 -2.46
N THR A 54 10.79 1.57 -3.40
CA THR A 54 11.30 1.81 -4.74
C THR A 54 10.24 1.41 -5.75
N SER A 55 9.97 2.23 -6.76
CA SER A 55 8.97 1.91 -7.78
C SER A 55 9.28 2.52 -9.14
N THR A 56 8.84 1.82 -10.17
CA THR A 56 9.00 2.18 -11.57
C THR A 56 7.66 2.02 -12.28
N CYS A 57 7.35 2.96 -13.17
CA CYS A 57 6.12 2.95 -13.96
C CYS A 57 6.45 2.74 -15.43
N THR A 58 5.80 1.76 -16.07
CA THR A 58 5.80 1.62 -17.54
C THR A 58 4.78 2.57 -18.15
N THR A 59 3.62 2.72 -17.49
CA THR A 59 2.59 3.70 -17.84
C THR A 59 2.02 4.32 -16.57
N TYR A 60 1.16 5.33 -16.68
CA TYR A 60 0.49 5.95 -15.53
C TYR A 60 -0.50 5.00 -14.80
N GLN A 61 -0.83 3.84 -15.37
CA GLN A 61 -1.69 2.82 -14.74
C GLN A 61 -0.94 1.52 -14.41
N ASP A 62 0.31 1.40 -14.86
CA ASP A 62 1.10 0.19 -14.74
C ASP A 62 2.43 0.53 -14.09
N CYS A 63 2.42 0.44 -12.75
CA CYS A 63 3.61 0.62 -11.94
C CYS A 63 3.79 -0.57 -11.03
N THR A 64 5.05 -0.96 -10.85
CA THR A 64 5.47 -1.93 -9.86
C THR A 64 6.48 -1.28 -8.93
N GLY A 65 6.61 -1.85 -7.75
CA GLY A 65 7.58 -1.40 -6.78
C GLY A 65 7.89 -2.48 -5.77
N ARG A 66 8.80 -2.15 -4.88
CA ARG A 66 9.25 -2.99 -3.79
C ARG A 66 9.23 -2.16 -2.52
N VAL A 67 8.69 -2.75 -1.46
CA VAL A 67 8.73 -2.24 -0.10
C VAL A 67 9.70 -3.08 0.70
N ASP A 68 10.63 -2.41 1.35
CA ASP A 68 11.51 -3.00 2.37
C ASP A 68 11.17 -2.35 3.72
N SER A 69 10.74 -3.17 4.69
CA SER A 69 10.31 -2.71 6.02
C SER A 69 11.42 -2.89 7.05
N ASP A 70 11.52 -1.96 7.99
CA ASP A 70 12.37 -2.06 9.18
C ASP A 70 12.03 -3.24 10.09
N GLN A 71 10.85 -3.86 9.92
CA GLN A 71 10.48 -5.10 10.59
C GLN A 71 11.06 -6.37 9.94
N GLY A 72 12.00 -6.24 9.00
CA GLY A 72 12.77 -7.36 8.45
C GLY A 72 12.07 -8.16 7.36
N TRP A 73 11.08 -7.58 6.69
CA TRP A 73 10.39 -8.19 5.56
C TRP A 73 10.41 -7.28 4.34
N SER A 74 10.25 -7.89 3.16
CA SER A 74 10.08 -7.17 1.90
C SER A 74 8.91 -7.74 1.11
N ALA A 75 8.23 -6.90 0.33
CA ALA A 75 7.14 -7.32 -0.54
C ALA A 75 7.07 -6.47 -1.81
N GLU A 76 6.48 -7.05 -2.86
CA GLU A 76 6.17 -6.33 -4.08
C GLU A 76 4.95 -5.41 -3.85
N ALA A 77 5.04 -4.23 -4.44
CA ALA A 77 3.99 -3.24 -4.54
C ALA A 77 3.50 -3.18 -5.99
N VAL A 78 2.19 -3.18 -6.20
CA VAL A 78 1.60 -3.03 -7.52
C VAL A 78 0.63 -1.87 -7.50
N TYR A 79 0.69 -1.03 -8.52
CA TYR A 79 -0.28 0.04 -8.73
C TYR A 79 -1.34 -0.42 -9.71
N MET A 80 -2.60 -0.46 -9.28
CA MET A 80 -3.72 -0.81 -10.14
C MET A 80 -4.93 0.05 -9.78
N SER A 81 -5.62 0.58 -10.79
CA SER A 81 -6.89 1.30 -10.63
C SER A 81 -6.84 2.46 -9.62
N GLY A 82 -5.76 3.24 -9.62
CA GLY A 82 -5.63 4.42 -8.78
C GLY A 82 -5.10 4.16 -7.37
N ARG A 83 -4.66 2.94 -7.06
CA ARG A 83 -4.25 2.52 -5.72
C ARG A 83 -2.99 1.66 -5.78
N TRP A 84 -2.14 1.82 -4.77
CA TRP A 84 -1.05 0.91 -4.50
C TRP A 84 -1.54 -0.24 -3.63
N LYS A 85 -1.10 -1.45 -3.96
CA LYS A 85 -1.32 -2.65 -3.16
C LYS A 85 0.01 -3.33 -2.86
N VAL A 86 0.29 -3.57 -1.59
CA VAL A 86 1.43 -4.35 -1.10
C VAL A 86 0.87 -5.60 -0.43
N THR A 87 1.38 -6.78 -0.74
CA THR A 87 0.85 -8.04 -0.19
C THR A 87 1.97 -8.93 0.31
N ARG A 88 1.79 -9.51 1.50
CA ARG A 88 2.69 -10.51 2.08
C ARG A 88 1.92 -11.63 2.76
N THR A 89 2.61 -12.73 2.99
CA THR A 89 2.13 -13.82 3.85
C THR A 89 2.76 -13.69 5.22
N VAL A 90 1.94 -13.72 6.28
CA VAL A 90 2.39 -13.72 7.67
C VAL A 90 2.28 -15.17 8.19
N PRO A 91 3.39 -15.84 8.51
CA PRO A 91 3.35 -17.20 9.06
C PRO A 91 2.70 -17.19 10.44
N ASP A 92 2.04 -18.30 10.78
CA ASP A 92 1.48 -18.56 12.12
C ASP A 92 0.59 -17.44 12.67
N TRP A 93 -0.19 -16.79 11.79
CA TRP A 93 -0.98 -15.60 12.12
C TRP A 93 -2.32 -15.93 12.77
N GLU A 94 -2.99 -16.98 12.30
CA GLU A 94 -4.28 -17.41 12.84
C GLU A 94 -4.06 -18.60 13.79
N PRO A 95 -4.01 -18.36 15.12
CA PRO A 95 -3.89 -19.45 16.09
C PRO A 95 -5.21 -20.20 16.22
N CYS A 96 -5.14 -21.53 16.21
CA CYS A 96 -6.28 -22.41 16.38
C CYS A 96 -6.34 -23.00 17.80
N ILE A 97 -7.54 -23.42 18.20
CA ILE A 97 -7.77 -24.01 19.54
C ILE A 97 -7.02 -25.32 19.77
N ASP A 98 -6.68 -26.04 18.70
CA ASP A 98 -5.92 -27.29 18.74
C ASP A 98 -4.40 -27.07 18.88
N GLY A 99 -3.96 -25.81 18.99
CA GLY A 99 -2.56 -25.42 19.12
C GLY A 99 -1.81 -25.30 17.78
N THR A 100 -2.47 -25.55 16.65
CA THR A 100 -1.92 -25.24 15.32
C THR A 100 -2.06 -23.74 15.02
N ALA A 101 -1.34 -23.27 14.00
CA ALA A 101 -1.50 -21.93 13.48
C ALA A 101 -1.44 -21.95 11.94
N TYR A 102 -2.22 -21.07 11.31
CA TYR A 102 -2.27 -20.95 9.86
C TYR A 102 -1.76 -19.60 9.38
N PRO A 103 -1.18 -19.54 8.16
CA PRO A 103 -0.64 -18.30 7.63
C PRO A 103 -1.76 -17.33 7.23
N GLY A 104 -1.60 -16.05 7.58
CA GLY A 104 -2.47 -14.96 7.16
C GLY A 104 -1.95 -14.30 5.89
N LYS A 105 -2.86 -13.80 5.04
CA LYS A 105 -2.54 -12.95 3.90
C LYS A 105 -2.78 -11.50 4.29
N GLN A 106 -1.70 -10.74 4.45
CA GLN A 106 -1.77 -9.32 4.76
C GLN A 106 -1.61 -8.49 3.49
N ALA A 107 -2.49 -7.51 3.30
CA ALA A 107 -2.48 -6.59 2.19
C ALA A 107 -2.69 -5.15 2.67
N TRP A 108 -1.80 -4.25 2.26
CA TRP A 108 -2.00 -2.82 2.39
C TRP A 108 -2.49 -2.28 1.06
N VAL A 109 -3.65 -1.63 1.05
CA VAL A 109 -4.18 -0.93 -0.12
C VAL A 109 -4.29 0.54 0.21
N PHE A 110 -3.57 1.41 -0.52
CA PHE A 110 -3.51 2.83 -0.20
C PHE A 110 -3.47 3.72 -1.45
N TRP A 111 -3.90 4.96 -1.27
CA TRP A 111 -4.06 5.96 -2.33
C TRP A 111 -3.91 7.38 -1.76
N LEU A 112 -3.81 8.37 -2.63
CA LEU A 112 -3.76 9.77 -2.23
C LEU A 112 -5.12 10.17 -1.62
N GLY A 113 -5.09 10.73 -0.41
CA GLY A 113 -6.27 11.27 0.25
C GLY A 113 -6.84 12.50 -0.46
N TYR A 114 -7.95 13.03 0.06
CA TYR A 114 -8.47 14.34 -0.37
C TYR A 114 -8.35 15.36 0.78
N PRO A 115 -7.81 16.57 0.53
CA PRO A 115 -7.13 16.99 -0.70
C PRO A 115 -5.85 16.17 -0.97
N PRO A 116 -5.41 16.06 -2.24
CA PRO A 116 -4.23 15.27 -2.59
C PRO A 116 -2.96 15.88 -2.02
N ASP A 117 -2.21 15.07 -1.27
CA ASP A 117 -0.88 15.38 -0.74
C ASP A 117 0.10 14.28 -1.18
N PRO A 118 1.08 14.58 -2.05
CA PRO A 118 2.08 13.61 -2.53
C PRO A 118 2.91 12.93 -1.43
N ASN A 119 2.89 13.48 -0.21
CA ASN A 119 3.62 12.97 0.93
C ASN A 119 2.73 12.17 1.89
N LYS A 120 1.43 12.06 1.62
CA LYS A 120 0.49 11.39 2.50
C LYS A 120 -0.52 10.54 1.75
N TYR A 121 -0.54 9.26 2.08
CA TYR A 121 -1.51 8.30 1.58
C TYR A 121 -2.38 7.79 2.71
N VAL A 122 -3.61 7.44 2.37
CA VAL A 122 -4.57 6.79 3.24
C VAL A 122 -4.97 5.46 2.64
N GLY A 123 -5.41 4.52 3.47
CA GLY A 123 -5.72 3.19 2.99
C GLY A 123 -6.23 2.27 4.07
N TRP A 124 -6.09 0.98 3.77
CA TRP A 124 -6.43 -0.13 4.66
C TRP A 124 -5.25 -1.09 4.76
N ASP A 125 -5.04 -1.62 5.97
CA ASP A 125 -4.21 -2.78 6.25
C ASP A 125 -5.15 -3.93 6.61
N LYS A 126 -5.21 -4.93 5.74
CA LYS A 126 -6.13 -6.05 5.86
C LYS A 126 -5.37 -7.36 5.98
N THR A 127 -5.65 -8.17 6.99
CA THR A 127 -5.10 -9.51 7.12
C THR A 127 -6.21 -10.55 7.18
N GLU A 128 -6.17 -11.53 6.28
CA GLU A 128 -7.17 -12.58 6.15
C GLU A 128 -6.55 -13.97 6.36
N GLY A 129 -7.22 -14.79 7.18
CA GLY A 129 -6.91 -16.20 7.36
C GLY A 129 -7.48 -17.08 6.23
N PRO A 130 -6.95 -18.31 6.02
CA PRO A 130 -7.53 -19.23 5.05
C PRO A 130 -8.91 -19.70 5.52
N SER A 131 -9.91 -19.68 4.62
CA SER A 131 -11.25 -20.18 4.96
C SER A 131 -11.20 -21.64 5.43
N GLY A 132 -11.73 -21.91 6.63
CA GLY A 132 -11.77 -23.26 7.19
C GLY A 132 -10.51 -23.71 7.96
N ALA A 133 -9.49 -22.85 8.07
CA ALA A 133 -8.21 -23.16 8.72
C ALA A 133 -8.36 -23.74 10.14
N CYS A 134 -9.10 -23.08 11.02
CA CYS A 134 -9.31 -23.55 12.40
C CYS A 134 -10.56 -24.43 12.59
N GLY A 135 -11.03 -25.14 11.55
CA GLY A 135 -12.24 -25.97 11.63
C GLY A 135 -13.55 -25.18 11.71
N PHE A 136 -13.48 -23.85 11.60
CA PHE A 136 -14.62 -22.96 11.46
C PHE A 136 -14.71 -22.48 10.01
N ASN A 137 -15.87 -22.65 9.38
CA ASN A 137 -16.11 -22.16 8.02
C ASN A 137 -16.42 -20.66 8.01
N LYS A 138 -15.49 -19.86 8.54
CA LYS A 138 -15.46 -18.40 8.49
C LYS A 138 -14.01 -17.98 8.31
N VAL A 139 -13.79 -16.92 7.54
CA VAL A 139 -12.49 -16.27 7.44
C VAL A 139 -12.31 -15.43 8.70
N LEU A 140 -11.13 -15.50 9.33
CA LEU A 140 -10.72 -14.46 10.26
C LEU A 140 -10.19 -13.28 9.42
N ASP A 141 -10.93 -12.18 9.43
CA ASP A 141 -10.60 -10.97 8.70
C ASP A 141 -10.37 -9.82 9.68
N ILE A 142 -9.16 -9.27 9.70
CA ILE A 142 -8.81 -8.07 10.46
C ILE A 142 -8.49 -6.93 9.49
N GLU A 143 -9.24 -5.83 9.56
CA GLU A 143 -8.98 -4.63 8.78
C GLU A 143 -8.70 -3.44 9.70
N MET A 144 -7.62 -2.71 9.43
CA MET A 144 -7.20 -1.50 10.14
C MET A 144 -7.13 -0.31 9.18
N PRO A 145 -7.53 0.91 9.59
CA PRO A 145 -7.18 2.11 8.86
C PRO A 145 -5.66 2.27 8.75
N PHE A 146 -5.19 2.64 7.55
CA PHE A 146 -3.78 2.76 7.25
C PHE A 146 -3.42 4.16 6.77
N THR A 147 -2.27 4.66 7.20
CA THR A 147 -1.67 5.91 6.70
C THR A 147 -0.21 5.67 6.34
N LEU A 148 0.21 6.21 5.20
CA LEU A 148 1.61 6.23 4.78
C LEU A 148 2.05 7.69 4.65
N THR A 149 3.09 8.10 5.39
CA THR A 149 3.58 9.48 5.38
C THR A 149 5.06 9.52 5.05
N ARG A 150 5.47 10.37 4.11
CA ARG A 150 6.87 10.50 3.72
C ARG A 150 7.72 11.00 4.89
N VAL A 151 8.87 10.38 5.09
CA VAL A 151 9.94 10.87 5.97
C VAL A 151 10.79 11.86 5.16
N GLY A 152 11.04 13.03 5.75
CA GLY A 152 11.56 14.26 5.11
C GLY A 152 12.60 14.12 4.01
#